data_AF-A0A075LTD9-F1
#
_entry.id   AF-A0A075LTD9-F1
#
_cell.length_a   1.000
_cell.length_b   1.000
_cell.length_c   1.000
_cell.angle_alpha   90.00
_cell.angle_beta   90.00
_cell.angle_gamma   90.00
#
_symmetry.space_group_name_H-M   'P 1'
#
loop_
_entity.id
_entity.type
_entity.pdbx_description
1 polymer ?
#
loop_
_entity_poly.entity_id
_entity_poly.type
_entity_poly.pdbx_seq_one_letter_code
_entity_poly.pdbx_strand_id
1 'polypeptide(L)'
;MKLSIYLLFLQAFFLLYYFIKASGVSAYTYLAFGVLNFVLAWGLIRGERRAVKATLIYKGIDLFFSILMLMAGSLGAGISALIDFVIIHDLVGLFGQGKEEGEVVEE
;
A
#
# COMPACT_ATOMS: atom_id res chain seq x y z
N MET A 1 -16.18 3.48 -2.06
CA MET A 1 -15.00 3.22 -2.92
C MET A 1 -13.79 3.09 -2.02
N LYS A 2 -12.90 2.10 -2.22
CA LYS A 2 -11.80 1.82 -1.29
C LYS A 2 -10.71 2.89 -1.43
N LEU A 3 -10.47 3.67 -0.38
CA LEU A 3 -9.48 4.76 -0.37
C LEU A 3 -8.06 4.22 -0.65
N SER A 4 -7.79 3.03 -0.14
CA SER A 4 -6.55 2.28 -0.35
C SER A 4 -6.22 2.04 -1.83
N ILE A 5 -7.20 1.82 -2.70
CA ILE A 5 -6.97 1.65 -4.14
C ILE A 5 -6.40 2.94 -4.73
N TYR A 6 -7.04 4.08 -4.46
CA TYR A 6 -6.58 5.37 -4.99
C TYR A 6 -5.19 5.75 -4.48
N LEU A 7 -4.91 5.47 -3.21
CA LEU A 7 -3.61 5.74 -2.61
C LEU A 7 -2.50 4.85 -3.20
N LEU A 8 -2.77 3.56 -3.45
CA LEU A 8 -1.83 2.68 -4.16
C LEU A 8 -1.56 3.17 -5.59
N PHE A 9 -2.59 3.60 -6.31
CA PHE A 9 -2.44 4.19 -7.64
C PHE A 9 -1.64 5.50 -7.60
N LEU A 10 -1.91 6.35 -6.62
CA LEU A 10 -1.19 7.62 -6.44
C LEU A 10 0.30 7.36 -6.15
N GLN A 11 0.61 6.38 -5.30
CA GLN A 11 1.99 6.01 -4.98
C GLN A 11 2.70 5.38 -6.19
N ALA A 12 2.00 4.55 -6.97
CA ALA A 12 2.51 4.05 -8.25
C ALA A 12 2.83 5.20 -9.23
N PHE A 13 1.98 6.22 -9.29
CA PHE A 13 2.21 7.39 -10.13
C PHE A 13 3.42 8.20 -9.68
N PHE A 14 3.60 8.42 -8.37
CA PHE A 14 4.81 9.07 -7.85
C PHE A 14 6.07 8.28 -8.15
N LEU A 15 6.04 6.95 -7.99
CA LEU A 15 7.16 6.08 -8.33
C LEU A 15 7.50 6.14 -9.83
N LEU A 16 6.48 6.23 -10.70
CA LEU A 16 6.69 6.42 -12.13
C LEU A 16 7.27 7.81 -12.46
N TYR A 17 6.83 8.85 -11.77
CA TYR A 17 7.41 10.19 -11.89
C TYR A 17 8.90 10.20 -11.48
N TYR A 18 9.23 9.55 -10.35
CA TYR A 18 10.62 9.41 -9.91
C TYR A 18 11.45 8.55 -10.85
N PHE A 19 10.86 7.53 -11.47
CA PHE A 19 11.52 6.73 -12.51
C PHE A 19 11.99 7.58 -13.68
N ILE A 20 11.15 8.49 -14.20
CA ILE A 20 11.51 9.37 -15.33
C ILE A 20 12.67 10.31 -14.96
N LYS A 21 12.75 10.73 -13.69
CA LYS A 21 13.78 11.64 -13.20
C LYS A 21 15.08 10.94 -12.79
N ALA A 22 15.00 9.65 -12.44
CA ALA A 22 16.15 8.87 -11.97
C ALA A 22 16.94 8.28 -13.14
N SER A 23 18.26 8.19 -13.00
CA SER A 23 19.15 7.53 -13.96
C SER A 23 19.91 6.39 -13.28
N GLY A 24 20.09 5.27 -13.99
CA GLY A 24 20.81 4.10 -13.50
C GLY A 24 19.94 3.09 -12.74
N VAL A 25 20.53 2.38 -11.78
CA VAL A 25 19.91 1.21 -11.09
C VAL A 25 18.67 1.59 -10.29
N SER A 26 18.63 2.81 -9.72
CA SER A 26 17.49 3.32 -8.95
C SER A 26 16.22 3.48 -9.79
N ALA A 27 16.36 3.76 -11.09
CA ALA A 27 15.23 3.85 -12.00
C ALA A 27 14.46 2.51 -12.06
N TYR A 28 15.18 1.40 -12.25
CA TYR A 28 14.56 0.08 -12.27
C TYR A 28 13.88 -0.27 -10.95
N THR A 29 14.44 0.16 -9.81
CA THR A 29 13.81 -0.01 -8.50
C THR A 29 12.48 0.73 -8.43
N TYR A 30 12.45 2.02 -8.78
CA TYR A 30 11.20 2.79 -8.78
C TYR A 30 10.15 2.21 -9.72
N LEU A 31 10.55 1.74 -10.90
CA LEU A 31 9.65 1.08 -11.84
C LEU A 31 9.06 -0.21 -11.25
N ALA A 32 9.90 -1.08 -10.68
CA ALA A 32 9.46 -2.35 -10.09
C ALA A 32 8.46 -2.13 -8.96
N PHE A 33 8.74 -1.20 -8.03
CA PHE A 33 7.82 -0.86 -6.95
C PHE A 33 6.56 -0.15 -7.46
N GLY A 34 6.66 0.67 -8.51
CA GLY A 34 5.51 1.32 -9.13
C GLY A 34 4.55 0.29 -9.73
N VAL A 35 5.08 -0.67 -10.50
CA VAL A 35 4.31 -1.79 -11.05
C VAL A 35 3.72 -2.65 -9.93
N LEU A 36 4.48 -2.93 -8.86
CA LEU A 36 3.96 -3.67 -7.71
C LEU A 36 2.75 -2.98 -7.08
N ASN A 37 2.81 -1.67 -6.82
CA ASN A 37 1.68 -0.91 -6.27
C ASN A 37 0.46 -0.96 -7.20
N PHE A 38 0.67 -0.89 -8.52
CA PHE A 38 -0.41 -1.04 -9.50
C PHE A 38 -1.04 -2.43 -9.47
N VAL A 39 -0.23 -3.49 -9.41
CA VAL A 39 -0.71 -4.88 -9.34
C VAL A 39 -1.50 -5.13 -8.05
N LEU A 40 -1.04 -4.59 -6.91
CA LEU A 40 -1.76 -4.67 -5.65
C LEU A 40 -3.10 -3.93 -5.72
N ALA A 41 -3.12 -2.72 -6.27
CA ALA A 41 -4.35 -1.95 -6.47
C ALA A 41 -5.35 -2.73 -7.35
N TRP A 42 -4.86 -3.35 -8.43
CA TRP A 42 -5.67 -4.20 -9.30
C TRP A 42 -6.22 -5.45 -8.57
N GLY A 43 -5.40 -6.10 -7.75
CA GLY A 43 -5.84 -7.22 -6.91
C GLY A 43 -6.92 -6.82 -5.89
N LEU A 44 -6.82 -5.61 -5.33
CA LEU A 44 -7.84 -5.04 -4.44
C LEU A 44 -9.17 -4.73 -5.16
N ILE A 45 -9.11 -4.29 -6.41
CA ILE A 45 -10.29 -4.07 -7.28
C ILE A 45 -11.02 -5.40 -7.51
N ARG A 46 -10.27 -6.47 -7.79
CA ARG A 46 -10.84 -7.82 -7.97
C ARG A 46 -11.39 -8.44 -6.68
N GLY A 47 -11.18 -7.80 -5.52
CA GLY A 47 -11.70 -8.28 -4.24
C GLY A 47 -11.01 -9.54 -3.73
N GLU A 48 -9.82 -9.87 -4.23
CA GLU A 48 -9.12 -11.09 -3.82
C GLU A 48 -8.60 -10.98 -2.37
N ARG A 49 -9.05 -11.87 -1.48
CA ARG A 49 -8.57 -11.92 -0.09
C ARG A 49 -7.04 -12.05 0.01
N ARG A 50 -6.41 -12.73 -0.95
CA ARG A 50 -4.94 -12.87 -1.03
C ARG A 50 -4.27 -11.54 -1.34
N ALA A 51 -4.83 -10.73 -2.24
CA ALA A 51 -4.29 -9.42 -2.58
C ALA A 51 -4.34 -8.45 -1.38
N VAL A 52 -5.39 -8.52 -0.56
CA VAL A 52 -5.49 -7.71 0.66
C VAL A 52 -4.40 -8.09 1.67
N LYS A 53 -4.21 -9.39 1.94
CA LYS A 53 -3.13 -9.86 2.83
C LYS A 53 -1.74 -9.45 2.32
N ALA A 54 -1.48 -9.63 1.01
CA ALA A 54 -0.22 -9.22 0.40
C ALA A 54 0.01 -7.71 0.53
N THR A 55 -1.03 -6.90 0.32
CA THR A 55 -0.97 -5.44 0.46
C THR A 55 -0.71 -5.02 1.89
N LEU A 56 -1.36 -5.66 2.87
CA LEU A 56 -1.14 -5.41 4.29
C LEU A 56 0.31 -5.69 4.73
N ILE A 57 0.87 -6.83 4.30
CA ILE A 57 2.26 -7.18 4.61
C ILE A 57 3.22 -6.19 3.94
N TYR A 58 3.02 -5.95 2.64
CA TYR A 58 3.84 -5.02 1.87
C TYR A 58 3.83 -3.62 2.49
N LYS A 59 2.64 -3.07 2.76
CA LYS A 59 2.48 -1.73 3.35
C LYS A 59 2.93 -1.65 4.79
N GLY A 60 2.80 -2.73 5.56
CA GLY A 60 3.34 -2.77 6.92
C GLY A 60 4.86 -2.65 6.94
N ILE A 61 5.55 -3.33 6.01
CA ILE A 61 7.00 -3.22 5.84
C ILE A 61 7.39 -1.82 5.34
N ASP A 62 6.67 -1.30 4.33
CA ASP A 62 6.89 0.03 3.74
C ASP A 62 6.72 1.15 4.79
N LEU A 63 5.67 1.05 5.63
CA LEU A 63 5.42 1.93 6.76
C LEU A 63 6.57 1.89 7.78
N PHE A 64 7.03 0.68 8.14
CA PHE A 64 8.12 0.50 9.09
C PHE A 64 9.39 1.21 8.62
N PHE A 65 9.80 1.00 7.36
CA PHE A 65 10.95 1.69 6.80
C PHE A 65 10.75 3.19 6.65
N SER A 66 9.54 3.63 6.27
CA SER A 66 9.21 5.04 6.15
C SER A 66 9.31 5.76 7.50
N ILE A 67 8.90 5.13 8.60
CA ILE A 67 9.07 5.66 9.95
C ILE A 67 10.56 5.73 10.34
N LEU A 68 11.35 4.69 10.06
CA LEU A 68 12.80 4.72 10.32
C LEU A 68 13.49 5.84 9.54
N MET A 69 13.11 6.02 8.27
CA MET A 69 13.61 7.10 7.42
C MET A 69 13.19 8.48 7.93
N LEU A 70 11.96 8.61 8.43
CA LEU A 70 11.48 9.84 9.07
C LEU A 70 12.30 10.16 10.32
N MET A 71 12.56 9.16 11.17
CA MET A 71 13.43 9.30 12.34
C MET A 71 14.87 9.66 11.95
N ALA A 72 15.35 9.20 10.80
CA ALA A 72 16.64 9.58 10.22
C ALA A 72 16.66 10.99 9.59
N GLY A 73 15.57 11.76 9.68
CA GLY A 73 15.48 13.14 9.21
C GLY A 73 14.89 13.32 7.81
N SER A 74 14.44 12.26 7.16
CA SER A 74 13.79 12.35 5.85
C SER A 74 12.32 12.74 5.99
N LEU A 75 12.02 14.04 5.93
CA LEU A 75 10.65 14.56 6.01
C LEU A 75 9.73 13.98 4.93
N GLY A 76 10.27 13.73 3.73
CA GLY A 76 9.51 13.11 2.64
C GLY A 76 9.02 11.70 2.98
N ALA A 77 9.74 10.97 3.83
CA ALA A 77 9.31 9.65 4.30
C ALA A 77 8.09 9.72 5.21
N GLY A 78 7.83 10.86 5.86
CA GLY A 78 6.61 11.07 6.65
C GLY A 78 5.35 11.07 5.80
N ILE A 79 5.42 11.57 4.55
CA ILE A 79 4.30 11.50 3.61
C ILE A 79 4.02 10.05 3.22
N SER A 80 5.07 9.28 2.90
CA SER A 80 4.95 7.85 2.61
C SER A 80 4.35 7.09 3.80
N ALA A 81 4.85 7.33 5.01
CA ALA A 81 4.32 6.71 6.23
C ALA A 81 2.84 7.04 6.45
N LEU A 82 2.42 8.29 6.22
CA LEU A 82 1.00 8.66 6.34
C LEU A 82 0.14 7.92 5.31
N ILE A 83 0.60 7.86 4.05
CA ILE A 83 -0.11 7.15 2.97
C ILE A 83 -0.24 5.66 3.33
N ASP A 84 0.87 5.02 3.72
CA ASP A 84 0.89 3.59 4.06
C ASP A 84 0.01 3.31 5.28
N PHE A 85 0.03 4.17 6.29
CA PHE A 85 -0.85 4.07 7.45
C PHE A 85 -2.33 4.13 7.07
N VAL A 86 -2.72 5.08 6.21
CA VAL A 86 -4.12 5.21 5.75
C VAL A 86 -4.53 4.00 4.91
N ILE A 87 -3.65 3.47 4.05
CA ILE A 87 -3.92 2.24 3.28
C ILE A 87 -4.15 1.06 4.23
N ILE A 88 -3.29 0.88 5.24
CA ILE A 88 -3.45 -0.20 6.22
C ILE A 88 -4.75 -0.01 7.00
N HIS A 89 -5.03 1.20 7.49
CA HIS A 89 -6.25 1.50 8.24
C HIS A 89 -7.51 1.16 7.44
N ASP A 90 -7.58 1.56 6.17
CA ASP A 90 -8.70 1.24 5.27
C ASP A 90 -8.83 -0.28 5.06
N LEU A 91 -7.72 -0.99 4.87
CA LEU A 91 -7.74 -2.44 4.66
C LEU A 91 -8.07 -3.24 5.91
N VAL A 92 -7.59 -2.83 7.08
CA VAL A 92 -7.91 -3.46 8.37
C VAL A 92 -9.38 -3.23 8.71
N GLY A 93 -9.92 -2.02 8.49
CA GLY A 93 -11.34 -1.76 8.70
C GLY A 93 -12.24 -2.67 7.86
N LEU A 94 -11.87 -2.90 6.59
CA LEU A 94 -12.60 -3.80 5.69
C LEU A 94 -12.47 -5.28 6.08
N PHE A 95 -11.32 -5.72 6.59
CA PHE A 95 -11.11 -7.12 6.99
C PHE A 95 -11.58 -7.43 8.41
N GLY A 96 -11.65 -6.43 9.29
CA GLY A 96 -12.20 -6.55 10.64
C GLY A 96 -13.71 -6.76 10.61
N GLN A 97 -14.42 -6.05 9.75
CA GLN A 97 -15.88 -6.20 9.59
C GLN A 97 -16.27 -7.58 9.03
N GLY A 98 -15.46 -8.17 8.14
CA GLY A 98 -15.72 -9.50 7.59
C GLY A 98 -15.55 -10.68 8.56
N LYS A 99 -15.15 -10.43 9.82
CA LYS A 99 -15.17 -11.45 10.89
C LYS A 99 -16.46 -11.42 11.73
N GLU A 100 -17.21 -10.33 11.73
CA GLU A 100 -18.47 -10.24 12.50
C GLU A 100 -19.69 -10.78 11.73
N GLU A 101 -19.62 -10.86 10.39
CA GLU A 101 -20.71 -11.44 9.56
C GLU A 101 -20.56 -12.96 9.29
N GLY A 102 -19.75 -13.66 10.10
CA GLY A 102 -19.48 -15.10 9.96
C GLY A 102 -19.96 -15.98 11.12
N GLU A 103 -20.63 -15.42 12.13
CA GLU A 103 -21.13 -16.17 13.29
C GLU A 103 -22.56 -15.75 13.69
N VAL A 104 -23.54 -15.86 12.80
CA VAL A 104 -24.96 -16.10 13.20
C VAL A 104 -25.66 -16.71 11.97
N VAL A 105 -26.03 -18.00 11.94
CA VAL A 105 -27.32 -18.63 12.31
C VAL A 105 -27.23 -20.04 11.67
N GLU A 106 -27.62 -21.19 12.20
CA GLU A 106 -28.17 -21.70 13.47
C GLU A 106 -28.02 -23.25 13.41
N GLU A 107 -28.21 -23.87 14.57
CA GLU A 107 -28.23 -25.32 14.85
C GLU A 107 -29.20 -26.16 14.02
#